data_AF-A0A915Q5R5-F1
#
_entry.id   AF-A0A915Q5R5-F1
#
_cell.length_a   1.000
_cell.length_b   1.000
_cell.length_c   1.000
_cell.angle_alpha   90.00
_cell.angle_beta   90.00
_cell.angle_gamma   90.00
#
_symmetry.space_group_name_H-M   'P 1'
#
loop_
_entity.id
_entity.type
_entity.pdbx_description
1 polymer ?
#
loop_
_entity_poly.entity_id
_entity_poly.type
_entity_poly.pdbx_seq_one_letter_code
_entity_poly.pdbx_strand_id
1 'polypeptide(L)'
;MRLKKFVDTRIWFQGPAQVDAYYAPNLNEMSGRFDEYGNLHNWWDAKTAKKFHEKTDCFIKQYNAVKVEEAGVYLNGQLSVGENIADNAGVKTALIAYKSWLEENAYQEAALPGFQNMTSMQMFFLAYANNWCSLIRPKHYLQIIMADVHAPSKYRAIIPLQNRPEFSEAFHCPIGSPMNPVKKCSIW
;
A
#
# COMPACT_ATOMS: atom_id res chain seq x y z
N MET A 1 -15.00 2.00 -10.22
CA MET A 1 -14.98 2.54 -11.60
C MET A 1 -14.21 1.54 -12.47
N ARG A 2 -14.85 0.85 -13.42
CA ARG A 2 -14.15 -0.07 -14.36
C ARG A 2 -13.64 0.80 -15.51
N LEU A 3 -12.33 0.77 -15.78
CA LEU A 3 -11.75 1.56 -16.88
C LEU A 3 -12.35 1.08 -18.21
N LYS A 4 -12.82 2.02 -19.04
CA LYS A 4 -13.45 1.75 -20.35
C LYS A 4 -12.46 1.44 -21.47
N LYS A 5 -11.16 1.61 -21.23
CA LYS A 5 -10.06 1.27 -22.16
C LYS A 5 -8.94 0.58 -21.39
N PHE A 6 -8.31 -0.41 -22.04
CA PHE A 6 -7.07 -1.01 -21.54
C PHE A 6 -5.98 0.05 -21.42
N VAL A 7 -5.25 0.00 -20.31
CA VAL A 7 -4.16 0.93 -20.01
C VAL A 7 -2.95 0.55 -20.86
N ASP A 8 -2.39 1.48 -21.64
CA ASP A 8 -1.14 1.24 -22.38
C ASP A 8 0.01 1.17 -21.37
N THR A 9 0.62 0.00 -21.21
CA THR A 9 1.67 -0.26 -20.22
C THR A 9 3.03 0.31 -20.63
N ARG A 10 3.20 0.75 -21.88
CA ARG A 10 4.48 1.28 -22.41
C ARG A 10 4.73 2.76 -22.07
N ILE A 11 3.70 3.46 -21.58
CA ILE A 11 3.77 4.89 -21.23
C ILE A 11 3.90 5.14 -19.73
N TRP A 12 3.89 4.09 -18.90
CA TRP A 12 4.04 4.22 -17.46
C TRP A 12 5.49 4.05 -17.03
N PHE A 13 6.15 5.16 -16.70
CA PHE A 13 7.43 5.16 -16.00
C PHE A 13 7.30 4.84 -14.50
N GLN A 14 6.08 4.82 -13.96
CA GLN A 14 5.74 4.47 -12.58
C GLN A 14 4.91 3.19 -12.56
N GLY A 15 5.25 2.23 -11.70
CA GLY A 15 4.58 0.91 -11.69
C GLY A 15 3.06 1.05 -11.42
N PRO A 16 2.20 0.14 -11.91
CA PRO A 16 0.75 0.21 -11.71
C PRO A 16 0.32 0.34 -10.24
N ALA A 17 1.08 -0.25 -9.31
CA ALA A 17 0.86 -0.10 -7.87
C ALA A 17 1.12 1.32 -7.34
N GLN A 18 2.01 2.08 -7.99
CA GLN A 18 2.28 3.49 -7.70
C GLN A 18 1.17 4.38 -8.21
N VAL A 19 0.64 4.07 -9.40
CA VAL A 19 -0.49 4.76 -10.03
C VAL A 19 -1.77 4.53 -9.22
N ASP A 20 -2.04 3.29 -8.82
CA ASP A 20 -3.20 2.96 -7.99
C ASP A 20 -3.05 3.50 -6.56
N ALA A 21 -1.86 3.52 -5.97
CA ALA A 21 -1.63 4.22 -4.70
C ALA A 21 -1.81 5.74 -4.85
N TYR A 22 -1.46 6.32 -6.01
CA TYR A 22 -1.67 7.72 -6.35
C TYR A 22 -3.15 8.08 -6.62
N TYR A 23 -3.98 7.12 -7.09
CA TYR A 23 -5.42 7.31 -7.28
C TYR A 23 -6.30 6.77 -6.13
N ALA A 24 -5.73 5.99 -5.21
CA ALA A 24 -6.35 5.57 -3.96
C ALA A 24 -6.70 6.69 -2.95
N PRO A 25 -6.24 7.96 -3.06
CA PRO A 25 -6.71 9.04 -2.20
C PRO A 25 -8.22 9.25 -2.26
N ASN A 26 -8.89 8.78 -3.32
CA ASN A 26 -10.36 8.83 -3.45
C ASN A 26 -11.09 7.93 -2.44
N LEU A 27 -10.40 7.04 -1.72
CA LEU A 27 -10.99 6.12 -0.73
C LEU A 27 -10.29 6.15 0.65
N ASN A 28 -9.60 7.25 0.97
CA ASN A 28 -8.95 7.44 2.26
C ASN A 28 -9.87 8.14 3.27
N GLU A 29 -9.38 8.40 4.49
CA GLU A 29 -10.17 9.01 5.56
C GLU A 29 -10.72 10.40 5.21
N MET A 30 -10.01 11.16 4.37
CA MET A 30 -10.43 12.49 3.94
C MET A 30 -11.49 12.44 2.85
N SER A 31 -11.35 11.54 1.87
CA SER A 31 -12.27 11.46 0.73
C SER A 31 -13.61 10.82 1.04
N GLY A 32 -13.71 9.99 2.08
CA GLY A 32 -14.99 9.43 2.55
C GLY A 32 -16.01 10.49 2.99
N ARG A 33 -15.57 11.75 3.16
CA ARG A 33 -16.40 12.90 3.52
C ARG A 33 -16.94 13.68 2.32
N PHE A 34 -16.46 13.38 1.11
CA PHE A 34 -16.85 14.05 -0.12
C PHE A 34 -17.65 13.11 -1.02
N ASP A 35 -18.71 13.62 -1.64
CA ASP A 35 -19.53 12.86 -2.62
C ASP A 35 -18.85 12.79 -4.00
N GLU A 36 -19.51 12.14 -4.97
CA GLU A 36 -18.99 11.99 -6.34
C GLU A 36 -18.80 13.31 -7.10
N TYR A 37 -19.39 14.40 -6.61
CA TYR A 37 -19.27 15.75 -7.17
C TYR A 37 -18.23 16.59 -6.42
N GLY A 38 -17.61 16.05 -5.36
CA GLY A 38 -16.65 16.76 -4.52
C GLY A 38 -17.29 17.67 -3.48
N ASN A 39 -18.58 17.51 -3.15
CA ASN A 39 -19.20 18.26 -2.06
C ASN A 39 -18.92 17.58 -0.72
N LEU A 40 -18.64 18.38 0.32
CA LEU A 40 -18.56 17.88 1.69
C LEU A 40 -19.96 17.45 2.15
N HIS A 41 -20.23 16.15 2.06
CA HIS A 41 -21.52 15.55 2.35
C HIS A 41 -21.33 14.19 3.00
N ASN A 42 -21.95 13.95 4.15
CA ASN A 42 -21.90 12.65 4.78
C ASN A 42 -22.87 11.69 4.09
N TRP A 43 -22.37 10.93 3.12
CA TRP A 43 -23.13 9.97 2.33
C TRP A 43 -23.05 8.52 2.86
N TRP A 44 -22.36 8.31 3.99
CA TRP A 44 -22.29 6.99 4.64
C TRP A 44 -23.35 6.84 5.71
N ASP A 45 -23.95 5.65 5.77
CA ASP A 45 -24.73 5.27 6.94
C ASP A 45 -23.83 5.09 8.17
N ALA A 46 -24.42 5.23 9.37
CA ALA A 46 -23.68 5.20 10.63
C ALA A 46 -22.91 3.88 10.86
N LYS A 47 -23.41 2.75 10.35
CA LYS A 47 -22.76 1.44 10.50
C LYS A 47 -21.53 1.35 9.60
N THR A 48 -21.61 1.88 8.37
CA THR A 48 -20.47 1.98 7.46
C THR A 48 -19.39 2.89 8.02
N ALA A 49 -19.76 4.08 8.50
CA ALA A 49 -18.81 5.01 9.13
C ALA A 49 -18.11 4.39 10.35
N LYS A 50 -18.87 3.71 11.23
CA LYS A 50 -18.28 3.03 12.40
C LYS A 50 -17.27 1.95 11.99
N LYS A 51 -17.63 1.08 11.04
CA LYS A 51 -16.71 0.03 10.55
C LYS A 51 -15.47 0.60 9.88
N PHE A 52 -15.61 1.70 9.16
CA PHE A 52 -14.48 2.40 8.58
C PHE A 52 -13.53 2.89 9.67
N HIS A 53 -14.05 3.58 10.70
CA HIS A 53 -13.25 4.02 11.84
C HIS A 53 -12.55 2.87 12.58
N GLU A 54 -13.24 1.75 12.83
CA GLU A 54 -12.62 0.55 13.44
C GLU A 54 -11.45 0.00 12.61
N LYS A 55 -11.58 0.01 11.28
CA LYS A 55 -10.52 -0.43 10.36
C LYS A 55 -9.38 0.58 10.29
N THR A 56 -9.68 1.87 10.25
CA THR A 56 -8.72 2.99 10.30
C THR A 56 -7.89 2.94 11.59
N ASP A 57 -8.51 2.65 12.73
CA ASP A 57 -7.84 2.44 14.01
C ASP A 57 -6.81 1.30 13.98
N CYS A 58 -7.04 0.26 13.16
CA CYS A 58 -6.05 -0.79 12.98
C CYS A 58 -4.76 -0.22 12.40
N PHE A 59 -4.86 0.60 11.35
CA PHE A 59 -3.70 1.24 10.71
C PHE A 59 -3.00 2.22 11.65
N ILE A 60 -3.75 3.07 12.35
CA ILE A 60 -3.16 4.01 13.33
C ILE A 60 -2.33 3.24 14.36
N LYS A 61 -2.89 2.17 14.94
CA LYS A 61 -2.20 1.34 15.94
C LYS A 61 -1.01 0.60 15.34
N GLN A 62 -1.13 0.07 14.13
CA GLN A 62 -0.06 -0.63 13.44
C GLN A 62 1.15 0.29 13.22
N TYR A 63 0.93 1.48 12.68
CA TYR A 63 2.01 2.42 12.39
C TYR A 63 2.59 3.02 13.68
N ASN A 64 1.77 3.39 14.67
CA ASN A 64 2.25 3.90 15.96
C ASN A 64 3.14 2.91 16.73
N ALA A 65 3.05 1.60 16.44
CA ALA A 65 3.89 0.60 17.08
C ALA A 65 5.31 0.50 16.48
N VAL A 66 5.57 1.20 15.36
CA VAL A 66 6.85 1.11 14.64
C VAL A 66 7.80 2.19 15.13
N LYS A 67 8.92 1.75 15.72
CA LYS A 67 10.03 2.62 16.11
C LYS A 67 10.97 2.83 14.93
N VAL A 68 11.34 4.08 14.68
CA VAL A 68 12.35 4.50 13.71
C VAL A 68 13.68 4.65 14.43
N GLU A 69 14.52 3.62 14.36
CA GLU A 69 15.79 3.58 15.09
C GLU A 69 16.72 4.74 14.69
N GLU A 70 16.68 5.16 13.42
CA GLU A 70 17.48 6.26 12.89
C GLU A 70 17.15 7.62 13.55
N ALA A 71 15.93 7.79 14.09
CA ALA A 71 15.47 9.02 14.73
C ALA A 71 15.10 8.85 16.22
N GLY A 72 15.05 7.62 16.74
CA GLY A 72 14.66 7.33 18.11
C GLY A 72 13.19 7.62 18.46
N VAL A 73 12.32 7.78 17.46
CA VAL A 73 10.90 8.11 17.62
C VAL A 73 10.01 7.07 16.96
N TYR A 74 8.74 7.02 17.34
CA TYR A 74 7.73 6.18 16.68
C TYR A 74 7.10 6.91 15.50
N LEU A 75 6.62 6.15 14.50
CA LEU A 75 5.83 6.75 13.42
C LEU A 75 4.55 7.37 13.98
N ASN A 76 4.09 8.46 13.35
CA ASN A 76 2.80 9.07 13.65
C ASN A 76 1.72 8.48 12.74
N GLY A 77 1.15 7.37 13.15
CA GLY A 77 0.08 6.67 12.45
C GLY A 77 -1.20 7.48 12.32
N GLN A 78 -1.46 8.42 13.24
CA GLN A 78 -2.63 9.31 13.17
C GLN A 78 -2.47 10.34 12.05
N LEU A 79 -1.30 10.97 11.96
CA LEU A 79 -0.98 11.94 10.91
C LEU A 79 -0.98 11.29 9.52
N SER A 80 -0.43 10.08 9.42
CA SER A 80 -0.21 9.40 8.13
C SER A 80 -1.33 8.46 7.69
N VAL A 81 -2.43 8.37 8.47
CA VAL A 81 -3.43 7.31 8.26
C VAL A 81 -4.06 7.32 6.87
N GLY A 82 -4.30 8.49 6.28
CA GLY A 82 -4.88 8.62 4.95
C GLY A 82 -4.00 7.97 3.88
N GLU A 83 -2.71 8.29 3.88
CA GLU A 83 -1.72 7.76 2.95
C GLU A 83 -1.41 6.29 3.22
N ASN A 84 -1.38 5.88 4.49
CA ASN A 84 -1.18 4.48 4.86
C ASN A 84 -2.31 3.57 4.34
N ILE A 85 -3.56 4.05 4.39
CA ILE A 85 -4.71 3.37 3.79
C ILE A 85 -4.56 3.33 2.27
N ALA A 86 -4.17 4.44 1.65
CA ALA A 86 -3.98 4.53 0.20
C ALA A 86 -2.91 3.55 -0.31
N ASP A 87 -1.76 3.44 0.36
CA ASP A 87 -0.70 2.49 0.00
C ASP A 87 -1.18 1.04 0.06
N ASN A 88 -1.92 0.69 1.12
CA ASN A 88 -2.45 -0.67 1.30
C ASN A 88 -3.53 -1.00 0.27
N ALA A 89 -4.39 -0.02 -0.05
CA ALA A 89 -5.42 -0.17 -1.07
C ALA A 89 -4.81 -0.26 -2.47
N GLY A 90 -3.82 0.58 -2.78
CA GLY A 90 -3.13 0.63 -4.07
C GLY A 90 -2.43 -0.68 -4.40
N VAL A 91 -1.59 -1.19 -3.49
CA VAL A 91 -0.90 -2.47 -3.72
C VAL A 91 -1.88 -3.64 -3.84
N LYS A 92 -2.96 -3.66 -3.05
CA LYS A 92 -4.00 -4.68 -3.15
C LYS A 92 -4.70 -4.63 -4.51
N THR A 93 -5.06 -3.43 -4.97
CA THR A 93 -5.79 -3.23 -6.23
C THR A 93 -4.94 -3.61 -7.42
N ALA A 94 -3.68 -3.15 -7.46
CA ALA A 94 -2.72 -3.51 -8.49
C ALA A 94 -2.45 -5.02 -8.53
N LEU A 95 -2.41 -5.67 -7.35
CA LEU A 95 -2.24 -7.12 -7.28
C LEU A 95 -3.44 -7.88 -7.85
N ILE A 96 -4.66 -7.43 -7.55
CA ILE A 96 -5.89 -8.02 -8.13
C ILE A 96 -5.87 -7.86 -9.65
N ALA A 97 -5.56 -6.66 -10.15
CA ALA A 97 -5.49 -6.40 -11.58
C ALA A 97 -4.42 -7.26 -12.27
N TYR A 98 -3.24 -7.40 -11.65
CA TYR A 98 -2.16 -8.24 -12.18
C TYR A 98 -2.53 -9.72 -12.20
N LYS A 99 -3.18 -10.24 -11.15
CA LYS A 99 -3.69 -11.62 -11.13
C LYS A 99 -4.72 -11.86 -12.23
N SER A 100 -5.68 -10.95 -12.43
CA SER A 100 -6.64 -11.06 -13.53
C SER A 100 -5.95 -11.03 -14.90
N TRP A 101 -4.95 -10.17 -15.08
CA TRP A 101 -4.16 -10.15 -16.30
C TRP A 101 -3.39 -11.46 -16.52
N LEU A 102 -2.80 -12.03 -15.46
CA LEU A 102 -2.12 -13.33 -15.54
C LEU A 102 -3.08 -14.46 -15.90
N GLU A 103 -4.30 -14.48 -15.37
CA GLU A 103 -5.31 -15.48 -15.75
C GLU A 103 -5.66 -15.42 -17.25
N GLU A 104 -5.68 -14.22 -17.83
CA GLU A 104 -5.94 -14.00 -19.26
C GLU A 104 -4.70 -14.24 -20.14
N ASN A 105 -3.49 -14.12 -19.60
CA ASN A 105 -2.22 -14.05 -20.37
C ASN A 105 -1.14 -15.03 -19.88
N ALA A 106 -1.51 -16.07 -19.11
CA ALA A 106 -0.62 -16.93 -18.30
C ALA A 106 0.62 -17.51 -19.01
N TYR A 107 0.60 -17.61 -20.34
CA TYR A 107 1.66 -18.20 -21.16
C TYR A 107 2.69 -17.18 -21.69
N GLN A 108 2.53 -15.88 -21.44
CA GLN A 108 3.27 -14.84 -22.17
C GLN A 108 4.32 -14.08 -21.34
N GLU A 109 4.34 -14.19 -20.01
CA GLU A 109 5.28 -13.42 -19.21
C GLU A 109 6.62 -14.14 -19.07
N ALA A 110 7.57 -13.78 -19.95
CA ALA A 110 8.94 -14.25 -19.85
C ALA A 110 9.62 -13.67 -18.61
N ALA A 111 10.39 -14.50 -17.89
CA ALA A 111 11.22 -14.03 -16.80
C ALA A 111 12.29 -13.04 -17.30
N LEU A 112 12.61 -12.02 -16.49
CA LEU A 112 13.67 -11.08 -16.80
C LEU A 112 15.06 -11.78 -16.74
N PRO A 113 16.02 -11.36 -17.59
CA PRO A 113 17.39 -11.83 -17.49
C PRO A 113 17.98 -11.58 -16.08
N GLY A 114 18.47 -12.64 -15.43
CA GLY A 114 19.03 -12.57 -14.07
C GLY A 114 18.01 -12.83 -12.95
N PHE A 115 16.71 -12.97 -13.28
CA PHE A 115 15.61 -13.20 -12.34
C PHE A 115 14.81 -14.47 -12.65
N GLN A 116 15.38 -15.41 -13.38
CA GLN A 116 14.69 -16.64 -13.79
C GLN A 116 14.31 -17.56 -12.62
N ASN A 117 14.87 -17.33 -11.43
CA ASN A 117 14.53 -18.04 -10.20
C ASN A 117 13.42 -17.34 -9.40
N MET A 118 12.90 -16.20 -9.84
CA MET A 118 11.79 -15.49 -9.19
C MET A 118 10.50 -15.71 -9.97
N THR A 119 9.41 -15.95 -9.24
CA THR A 119 8.07 -16.02 -9.85
C THR A 119 7.56 -14.63 -10.21
N SER A 120 6.62 -14.54 -11.15
CA SER A 120 5.87 -13.32 -11.48
C SER A 120 5.35 -12.58 -10.24
N MET A 121 4.84 -13.32 -9.25
CA MET A 121 4.34 -12.76 -7.99
C MET A 121 5.47 -12.17 -7.12
N GLN A 122 6.61 -12.85 -7.02
CA GLN A 122 7.77 -12.31 -6.32
C GLN A 122 8.31 -11.05 -7.01
N MET A 123 8.32 -11.04 -8.35
CA MET A 123 8.71 -9.89 -9.16
C MET A 123 7.76 -8.70 -9.00
N PHE A 124 6.45 -8.92 -8.91
CA PHE A 124 5.47 -7.87 -8.61
C PHE A 124 5.80 -7.15 -7.29
N PHE A 125 6.04 -7.90 -6.22
CA PHE A 125 6.35 -7.32 -4.92
C PHE A 125 7.73 -6.68 -4.86
N LEU A 126 8.71 -7.24 -5.57
CA LEU A 126 10.04 -6.63 -5.72
C LEU A 126 9.93 -5.28 -6.45
N ALA A 127 9.17 -5.22 -7.54
CA ALA A 127 8.90 -3.98 -8.28
C ALA A 127 8.18 -2.95 -7.41
N TYR A 128 7.18 -3.37 -6.62
CA TYR A 128 6.52 -2.49 -5.65
C TYR A 128 7.52 -1.90 -4.65
N ALA A 129 8.35 -2.74 -4.02
CA ALA A 129 9.31 -2.29 -3.01
C ALA A 129 10.36 -1.35 -3.60
N ASN A 130 10.81 -1.61 -4.84
CA ASN A 130 11.82 -0.79 -5.52
C ASN A 130 11.36 0.66 -5.77
N ASN A 131 10.06 0.92 -5.93
CA ASN A 131 9.54 2.28 -6.07
C ASN A 131 9.76 3.14 -4.82
N TRP A 132 10.00 2.51 -3.67
CA TRP A 132 10.22 3.17 -2.40
C TRP A 132 11.69 3.23 -1.98
N CYS A 133 12.61 2.78 -2.83
CA CYS A 133 14.05 2.86 -2.59
C CYS A 133 14.47 4.33 -2.44
N SER A 134 14.87 4.71 -1.23
CA SER A 134 15.36 6.05 -0.92
C SER A 134 16.39 6.01 0.21
N LEU A 135 17.23 7.06 0.27
CA LEU A 135 18.18 7.26 1.36
C LEU A 135 17.83 8.55 2.09
N ILE A 136 17.59 8.43 3.39
CA ILE A 136 17.13 9.54 4.25
C ILE A 136 18.17 9.79 5.34
N ARG A 137 18.53 11.06 5.56
CA ARG A 137 19.41 11.44 6.67
C ARG A 137 18.67 11.28 8.00
N PRO A 138 19.32 10.82 9.09
CA PRO A 138 18.70 10.69 10.42
C PRO A 138 17.87 11.90 10.87
N LYS A 139 18.42 13.12 10.73
CA LYS A 139 17.69 14.36 11.10
C LYS A 139 16.43 14.60 10.26
N HIS A 140 16.40 14.12 9.02
CA HIS A 140 15.27 14.30 8.13
C HIS A 140 14.13 13.31 8.43
N TYR A 141 14.42 12.13 9.00
CA TYR A 141 13.37 11.24 9.51
C TYR A 141 12.47 11.95 10.52
N LEU A 142 13.04 12.71 11.45
CA LEU A 142 12.26 13.46 12.44
C LEU A 142 11.30 14.47 11.78
N GLN A 143 11.79 15.19 10.76
CA GLN A 143 10.98 16.17 10.03
C GLN A 143 9.81 15.49 9.31
N ILE A 144 10.06 14.39 8.60
CA ILE A 144 9.01 13.62 7.92
C ILE A 144 7.98 13.13 8.92
N ILE A 145 8.41 12.50 10.01
CA ILE A 145 7.51 11.90 11.02
C ILE A 145 6.63 12.96 11.72
N MET A 146 7.14 14.18 11.88
CA MET A 146 6.41 15.27 12.54
C MET A 146 5.49 16.07 11.63
N ALA A 147 5.80 16.18 10.33
CA ALA A 147 5.15 17.16 9.45
C ALA A 147 4.63 16.59 8.13
N ASP A 148 5.09 15.43 7.68
CA ASP A 148 4.63 14.81 6.43
C ASP A 148 3.46 13.87 6.71
N VAL A 149 2.45 13.91 5.84
CA VAL A 149 1.31 12.97 5.86
C VAL A 149 1.71 11.60 5.34
N HIS A 150 2.88 11.46 4.71
CA HIS A 150 3.42 10.18 4.29
C HIS A 150 4.38 9.61 5.33
N ALA A 151 4.26 8.31 5.60
CA ALA A 151 5.32 7.60 6.32
C ALA A 151 6.64 7.62 5.50
N PRO A 152 7.82 7.56 6.14
CA PRO A 152 9.09 7.45 5.42
C PRO A 152 9.10 6.24 4.46
N SER A 153 9.74 6.38 3.29
CA SER A 153 9.62 5.41 2.18
C SER A 153 9.90 3.95 2.58
N LYS A 154 10.89 3.72 3.45
CA LYS A 154 11.19 2.39 4.02
C LYS A 154 9.96 1.70 4.61
N TYR A 155 9.11 2.44 5.32
CA TYR A 155 7.91 1.89 5.95
C TYR A 155 6.75 1.75 4.98
N ARG A 156 6.67 2.61 3.96
CA ARG A 156 5.74 2.45 2.83
C ARG A 156 6.07 1.21 1.99
N ALA A 157 7.34 0.81 1.90
CA ALA A 157 7.74 -0.43 1.25
C ALA A 157 7.35 -1.69 2.05
N ILE A 158 7.37 -1.59 3.39
CA ILE A 158 7.30 -2.75 4.29
C ILE A 158 5.88 -3.02 4.79
N ILE A 159 5.25 -2.02 5.40
CA ILE A 159 4.01 -2.21 6.18
C ILE A 159 2.83 -2.62 5.29
N PRO A 160 2.63 -2.04 4.09
CA PRO A 160 1.60 -2.52 3.17
C PRO A 160 1.78 -4.00 2.81
N LEU A 161 3.01 -4.48 2.63
CA LEU A 161 3.29 -5.89 2.32
C LEU A 161 3.08 -6.81 3.53
N GLN A 162 3.35 -6.36 4.75
CA GLN A 162 3.00 -7.11 5.98
C GLN A 162 1.50 -7.44 6.05
N ASN A 163 0.67 -6.54 5.52
CA ASN A 163 -0.78 -6.70 5.48
C ASN A 163 -1.28 -7.58 4.31
N ARG A 164 -0.39 -8.09 3.44
CA ARG A 164 -0.75 -8.94 2.29
C ARG A 164 -0.39 -10.41 2.54
N PRO A 165 -1.39 -11.29 2.73
CA PRO A 165 -1.16 -12.73 2.76
C PRO A 165 -0.44 -13.22 1.50
N GLU A 166 -0.76 -12.65 0.35
CA GLU A 166 -0.18 -13.02 -0.95
C GLU A 166 1.34 -12.76 -1.00
N PHE A 167 1.82 -11.71 -0.32
CA PHE A 167 3.25 -11.46 -0.16
C PHE A 167 3.89 -12.56 0.69
N SER A 168 3.27 -12.86 1.84
CA SER A 168 3.77 -13.87 2.76
C SER A 168 3.82 -15.27 2.11
N GLU A 169 2.84 -15.58 1.26
CA GLU A 169 2.79 -16.81 0.47
C GLU A 169 3.91 -16.83 -0.59
N ALA A 170 4.02 -15.79 -1.41
CA ALA A 170 5.01 -15.72 -2.49
C ALA A 170 6.46 -15.85 -1.99
N PHE A 171 6.75 -15.37 -0.78
CA PHE A 171 8.07 -15.44 -0.15
C PHE A 171 8.16 -16.48 0.97
N HIS A 172 7.14 -17.32 1.16
CA HIS A 172 7.10 -18.36 2.20
C HIS A 172 7.45 -17.84 3.60
N CYS A 173 6.97 -16.65 3.96
CA CYS A 173 7.22 -16.03 5.25
C CYS A 173 6.47 -16.78 6.37
N PRO A 174 7.17 -17.30 7.40
CA PRO A 174 6.53 -17.97 8.53
C PRO A 174 5.56 -17.05 9.28
N ILE A 175 4.44 -17.59 9.79
CA ILE A 175 3.49 -16.84 10.61
C ILE A 175 4.21 -16.28 11.84
N GLY A 176 4.02 -14.98 12.12
CA GLY A 176 4.67 -14.27 13.20
C GLY A 176 6.05 -13.69 12.86
N SER A 177 6.60 -14.01 11.68
CA SER A 177 7.81 -13.33 11.20
C SER A 177 7.55 -11.83 10.97
N PRO A 178 8.59 -10.98 10.95
CA PRO A 178 8.42 -9.54 10.75
C PRO A 178 7.61 -9.15 9.50
N MET A 179 7.66 -9.96 8.44
CA MET A 179 6.90 -9.72 7.20
C MET A 179 5.57 -10.49 7.12
N ASN A 180 5.26 -11.35 8.10
CA ASN A 180 3.98 -12.05 8.18
C ASN A 180 3.40 -11.98 9.60
N PRO A 181 3.02 -10.78 10.08
CA PRO A 181 2.38 -10.65 11.39
C PRO A 181 1.02 -11.35 11.40
N VAL A 182 0.65 -11.90 12.57
CA VAL A 182 -0.63 -12.58 12.79
C VAL A 182 -1.81 -11.64 12.56
N LYS A 183 -1.71 -10.40 13.07
CA LYS A 183 -2.71 -9.36 12.88
C LYS A 183 -2.35 -8.53 11.65
N LYS A 184 -3.24 -8.48 10.68
CA LYS A 184 -3.11 -7.69 9.45
C LYS A 184 -4.26 -6.69 9.36
N CYS A 185 -3.96 -5.47 8.94
CA CYS A 185 -4.96 -4.43 8.70
C CYS A 185 -5.44 -4.46 7.25
N SER A 186 -6.75 -4.30 7.04
CA SER A 186 -7.34 -4.19 5.69
C SER A 186 -8.63 -3.38 5.80
N ILE A 187 -8.80 -2.39 4.92
CA ILE A 187 -10.09 -1.70 4.77
C ILE A 187 -10.90 -2.41 3.70
N TRP A 188 -10.47 -2.20 2.46
CA TRP A 188 -11.02 -2.72 1.22
C TRP A 188 -10.52 -4.13 0.92
#